data_AF-A0AAW9E9J0-F1
#
_entry.id   AF-A0AAW9E9J0-F1
#
_cell.length_a   1.000
_cell.length_b   1.000
_cell.length_c   1.000
_cell.angle_alpha   90.00
_cell.angle_beta   90.00
_cell.angle_gamma   90.00
#
_symmetry.space_group_name_H-M   'P 1'
#
loop_
_entity.id
_entity.type
_entity.pdbx_description
1 polymer ?
#
loop_
_entity_poly.entity_id
_entity_poly.type
_entity_poly.pdbx_seq_one_letter_code
_entity_poly.pdbx_strand_id
1 'polypeptide(L)'
;EITGTQSGTAQIGVMVNGTHFKKQKILQLNADVTTWKIRAVEVDRTTITAGDKGVNYQATVVDANNNVLPNVIVSWKLLGSADDYHYSTYTNDKGIA
;
A
#
# COMPACT_ATOMS: atom_id res chain seq x y z
N GLU A 1 -18.71 -8.28 19.26
CA GLU A 1 -17.94 -7.22 18.57
C GLU A 1 -17.58 -7.73 17.17
N ILE A 2 -17.53 -6.87 16.16
CA ILE A 2 -17.11 -7.25 14.80
C ILE A 2 -15.67 -6.78 14.64
N THR A 3 -14.74 -7.71 14.38
CA THR A 3 -13.33 -7.43 14.17
C THR A 3 -12.88 -7.97 12.81
N GLY A 4 -11.77 -7.42 12.28
CA GLY A 4 -11.18 -7.85 11.02
C GLY A 4 -9.79 -7.27 10.87
N THR A 5 -8.94 -7.95 10.09
CA THR A 5 -7.55 -7.54 9.85
C THR A 5 -7.29 -7.13 8.40
N GLN A 6 -8.23 -7.38 7.49
CA GLN A 6 -8.11 -7.03 6.08
C GLN A 6 -8.87 -5.73 5.80
N SER A 7 -8.20 -4.79 5.14
CA SER A 7 -8.81 -3.54 4.69
C SER A 7 -9.81 -3.82 3.58
N GLY A 8 -10.93 -3.11 3.59
CA GLY A 8 -11.99 -3.28 2.59
C GLY A 8 -13.37 -3.00 3.17
N THR A 9 -14.39 -3.31 2.38
CA THR A 9 -15.79 -3.15 2.77
C THR A 9 -16.41 -4.49 3.13
N ALA A 10 -17.18 -4.50 4.23
CA ALA A 10 -18.00 -5.64 4.63
C ALA A 10 -19.46 -5.20 4.76
N GLN A 11 -20.37 -5.98 4.17
CA GLN A 11 -21.80 -5.73 4.25
C GLN A 11 -22.40 -6.48 5.44
N ILE A 12 -23.08 -5.74 6.31
CA ILE A 12 -23.71 -6.27 7.51
C ILE A 12 -25.22 -6.26 7.31
N GLY A 13 -25.82 -7.45 7.33
CA GLY A 13 -27.26 -7.66 7.24
C GLY A 13 -27.77 -8.54 8.37
N VAL A 14 -29.09 -8.51 8.58
CA VAL A 14 -29.79 -9.37 9.54
C VAL A 14 -30.75 -10.28 8.78
N MET A 15 -30.86 -11.52 9.21
CA MET A 15 -31.82 -12.49 8.66
C MET A 15 -32.61 -13.11 9.81
N VAL A 16 -33.94 -13.19 9.66
CA VAL A 16 -34.83 -13.87 10.61
C VAL A 16 -35.72 -14.84 9.82
N ASN A 17 -35.77 -16.11 10.23
CA ASN A 17 -36.54 -17.16 9.56
C ASN A 17 -36.32 -17.20 8.03
N GLY A 18 -35.07 -17.10 7.58
CA GLY A 18 -34.72 -17.11 6.15
C GLY A 18 -35.03 -15.83 5.38
N THR A 19 -35.60 -14.80 6.02
CA THR A 19 -35.90 -13.52 5.37
C THR A 19 -34.85 -12.48 5.73
N HIS A 20 -34.14 -11.95 4.72
CA HIS A 20 -33.18 -10.88 4.90
C HIS A 20 -33.87 -9.52 5.12
N PHE A 21 -33.34 -8.75 6.06
CA PHE A 21 -33.77 -7.38 6.29
C PHE A 21 -33.27 -6.48 5.16
N LYS A 22 -34.15 -5.59 4.68
CA LYS A 22 -33.83 -4.61 3.62
C LYS A 22 -32.77 -3.59 4.05
N LYS A 23 -32.71 -3.28 5.34
CA LYS A 23 -31.69 -2.37 5.89
C LYS A 23 -30.41 -3.14 6.15
N GLN A 24 -29.33 -2.65 5.55
CA GLN A 24 -27.99 -3.18 5.73
C GLN A 24 -27.07 -2.02 6.10
N LYS A 25 -25.93 -2.34 6.72
CA LYS A 25 -24.85 -1.39 6.98
C LYS A 25 -23.60 -1.83 6.24
N ILE A 26 -22.77 -0.85 5.86
CA ILE A 26 -21.43 -1.10 5.34
C ILE A 26 -20.45 -0.76 6.45
N LEU A 27 -19.56 -1.70 6.74
CA LEU A 27 -18.39 -1.49 7.57
C LEU A 27 -17.19 -1.29 6.65
N GLN A 28 -16.51 -0.15 6.80
CA GLN A 28 -15.22 0.10 6.15
C GLN A 28 -14.11 -0.22 7.13
N LEU A 29 -13.21 -1.13 6.75
CA LEU A 29 -11.94 -1.37 7.44
C LEU A 29 -10.84 -0.66 6.66
N ASN A 30 -10.08 0.19 7.34
CA ASN A 30 -8.95 0.89 6.76
C ASN A 30 -7.65 0.20 7.15
N ALA A 31 -6.67 0.23 6.25
CA ALA A 31 -5.31 -0.16 6.57
C ALA A 31 -4.73 0.74 7.68
N ASP A 32 -3.86 0.19 8.52
CA ASP A 32 -3.28 0.93 9.63
C ASP A 32 -1.92 1.52 9.27
N VAL A 33 -1.89 2.82 9.01
CA VAL A 33 -0.65 3.54 8.67
C VAL A 33 0.38 3.54 9.81
N THR A 34 -0.03 3.33 11.06
CA THR A 34 0.89 3.38 12.21
C THR A 34 1.76 2.12 12.33
N THR A 35 1.34 1.02 11.70
CA THR A 35 2.06 -0.26 11.70
C THR A 35 2.67 -0.58 10.34
N TRP A 36 3.08 0.47 9.61
CA TRP A 36 3.66 0.35 8.28
C TRP A 36 4.93 -0.50 8.25
N LYS A 37 5.15 -1.16 7.12
CA LYS A 37 6.39 -1.86 6.75
C LYS A 37 6.59 -1.82 5.23
N ILE A 38 7.85 -1.84 4.81
CA ILE A 38 8.21 -2.05 3.40
C ILE A 38 8.14 -3.56 3.14
N ARG A 39 7.23 -3.97 2.25
CA ARG A 39 7.05 -5.38 1.89
C ARG A 39 8.07 -5.84 0.85
N ALA A 40 8.33 -5.00 -0.13
CA ALA A 40 9.21 -5.30 -1.25
C ALA A 40 9.83 -4.02 -1.80
N VAL A 41 11.04 -4.15 -2.34
CA VAL A 41 11.70 -3.14 -3.17
C VAL A 41 12.11 -3.82 -4.46
N GLU A 42 11.67 -3.28 -5.59
CA GLU A 42 11.92 -3.80 -6.93
C GLU A 42 12.68 -2.77 -7.75
N VAL A 43 13.49 -3.25 -8.69
CA VAL A 43 14.24 -2.40 -9.63
C VAL A 43 14.03 -2.93 -11.04
N ASP A 44 13.87 -2.02 -12.00
CA ASP A 44 13.62 -2.39 -13.40
C ASP A 44 14.86 -2.98 -14.10
N ARG A 45 16.06 -2.60 -13.67
CA ARG A 45 17.33 -3.14 -14.14
C ARG A 45 18.45 -2.95 -13.12
N THR A 46 19.42 -3.86 -13.11
CA THR A 46 20.58 -3.82 -12.19
C THR A 46 21.89 -3.45 -12.88
N THR A 47 21.86 -3.23 -14.18
CA THR A 47 23.02 -2.84 -15.00
C THR A 47 22.65 -1.66 -15.86
N ILE A 48 23.52 -0.66 -15.92
CA ILE A 48 23.36 0.52 -16.76
C ILE A 48 24.69 0.84 -17.44
N THR A 49 24.61 1.45 -18.62
CA THR A 49 25.78 2.07 -19.24
C THR A 49 25.93 3.47 -18.66
N ALA A 50 27.18 3.91 -18.45
CA ALA A 50 27.43 5.28 -18.02
C ALA A 50 26.82 6.27 -19.03
N GLY A 51 25.97 7.19 -18.53
CA GLY A 51 25.21 8.14 -19.37
C GLY A 51 23.80 7.69 -19.77
N ASP A 52 23.36 6.49 -19.40
CA ASP A 52 21.96 6.07 -19.57
C ASP A 52 20.99 6.84 -18.66
N LYS A 53 19.68 6.74 -18.93
CA LYS A 53 18.58 7.42 -18.21
C LYS A 53 18.35 6.95 -16.75
N GLY A 54 19.33 6.28 -16.13
CA GLY A 54 19.23 5.74 -14.77
C GLY A 54 18.38 4.47 -14.66
N VAL A 55 17.92 4.21 -13.44
CA VAL A 55 17.13 3.03 -13.03
C VAL A 55 15.90 3.47 -12.26
N ASN A 56 14.82 2.70 -12.35
CA ASN A 56 13.60 2.96 -11.59
C ASN A 56 13.46 1.95 -10.45
N TYR A 57 13.40 2.47 -9.22
CA TYR A 57 13.08 1.69 -8.03
C TYR A 57 11.63 1.89 -7.65
N GLN A 58 11.00 0.83 -7.15
CA GLN A 58 9.64 0.85 -6.63
C GLN A 58 9.61 0.19 -5.27
N ALA A 59 8.88 0.78 -4.32
CA ALA A 59 8.69 0.20 -2.99
C ALA A 59 7.22 -0.09 -2.76
N THR A 60 6.90 -1.29 -2.28
CA THR A 60 5.54 -1.59 -1.83
C THR A 60 5.44 -1.45 -0.32
N VAL A 61 4.54 -0.58 0.15
CA VAL A 61 4.29 -0.30 1.56
C VAL A 61 2.94 -0.87 1.99
N VAL A 62 2.95 -1.55 3.14
CA VAL A 62 1.77 -2.19 3.72
C VAL A 62 1.73 -2.01 5.24
N ASP A 63 0.60 -2.26 5.88
CA ASP A 63 0.51 -2.37 7.34
C ASP A 63 0.97 -3.75 7.85
N ALA A 64 0.92 -3.97 9.17
CA ALA A 64 1.31 -5.25 9.79
C ALA A 64 0.53 -6.45 9.23
N ASN A 65 -0.73 -6.26 8.83
CA ASN A 65 -1.64 -7.27 8.28
C ASN A 65 -1.55 -7.42 6.76
N ASN A 66 -0.58 -6.76 6.12
CA ASN A 66 -0.34 -6.75 4.68
C ASN A 66 -1.40 -5.99 3.85
N ASN A 67 -2.15 -5.08 4.47
CA ASN A 67 -3.02 -4.17 3.73
C ASN A 67 -2.18 -3.07 3.07
N VAL A 68 -2.45 -2.77 1.79
CA VAL A 68 -1.73 -1.72 1.07
C VAL A 68 -2.00 -0.34 1.68
N LEU A 69 -0.96 0.47 1.77
CA LEU A 69 -1.05 1.82 2.32
C LEU A 69 -0.90 2.85 1.19
N PRO A 70 -1.99 3.50 0.74
CA PRO A 70 -1.91 4.57 -0.25
C PRO A 70 -1.56 5.92 0.40
N ASN A 71 -1.04 6.85 -0.40
CA ASN A 71 -0.70 8.22 -0.02
C ASN A 71 0.28 8.36 1.17
N VAL A 72 1.16 7.38 1.37
CA VAL A 72 2.26 7.41 2.36
C VAL A 72 3.53 7.94 1.71
N ILE A 73 4.24 8.81 2.44
CA ILE A 73 5.54 9.34 2.02
C ILE A 73 6.61 8.24 2.11
N VAL A 74 7.32 8.00 1.01
CA VAL A 74 8.51 7.14 0.96
C VAL A 74 9.72 7.99 0.65
N SER A 75 10.71 7.95 1.55
CA SER A 75 12.00 8.63 1.38
C SER A 75 13.05 7.68 0.82
N TRP A 76 13.74 8.12 -0.22
CA TRP A 76 14.75 7.37 -0.94
C TRP A 76 16.13 7.92 -0.61
N LYS A 77 17.08 7.01 -0.34
CA LYS A 77 18.48 7.35 -0.14
C LYS A 77 19.36 6.40 -0.92
N LEU A 78 20.16 6.97 -1.81
CA LEU A 78 21.23 6.25 -2.50
C LEU A 78 22.51 6.26 -1.64
N LEU A 79 23.21 5.12 -1.63
CA LEU A 79 24.53 5.01 -0.99
C LEU A 79 25.67 5.43 -1.93
N GLY A 80 25.44 5.33 -3.24
CA GLY A 80 26.39 5.77 -4.28
C GLY A 80 26.16 7.20 -4.73
N SER A 81 26.93 7.60 -5.73
CA SER A 81 26.71 8.87 -6.44
C SER A 81 25.67 8.68 -7.54
N ALA A 82 24.78 9.66 -7.66
CA ALA A 82 23.85 9.80 -8.76
C ALA A 82 23.70 11.29 -9.08
N ASP A 83 23.21 11.58 -10.28
CA ASP A 83 22.62 12.89 -10.58
C ASP A 83 21.33 13.08 -9.75
N ASP A 84 20.64 14.20 -9.97
CA ASP A 84 19.39 14.50 -9.28
C ASP A 84 18.35 13.39 -9.42
N TYR A 85 17.71 13.04 -8.30
CA TYR A 85 16.63 12.07 -8.25
C TYR A 85 15.55 12.50 -7.25
N HIS A 86 14.36 11.90 -7.40
CA HIS A 86 13.26 12.11 -6.48
C HIS A 86 13.56 11.42 -5.14
N TYR A 87 14.13 12.16 -4.20
CA TYR A 87 14.46 11.65 -2.85
C TYR A 87 13.21 11.36 -1.99
N SER A 88 12.01 11.75 -2.45
CA SER A 88 10.75 11.49 -1.79
C SER A 88 9.62 11.31 -2.80
N THR A 89 8.73 10.36 -2.52
CA THR A 89 7.58 9.98 -3.36
C THR A 89 6.39 9.63 -2.47
N TYR A 90 5.21 9.47 -3.06
CA TYR A 90 4.03 8.98 -2.37
C TYR A 90 3.58 7.66 -2.99
N THR A 91 3.19 6.72 -2.14
CA THR A 91 2.57 5.47 -2.62
C THR A 91 1.24 5.75 -3.31
N ASN A 92 0.98 5.11 -4.45
CA ASN A 92 -0.31 5.13 -5.14
C ASN A 92 -1.37 4.24 -4.44
N ASP A 93 -2.54 4.09 -5.06
CA ASP A 93 -3.66 3.27 -4.55
C ASP A 93 -3.32 1.77 -4.36
N LYS A 94 -2.21 1.29 -4.95
CA LYS A 94 -1.68 -0.07 -4.77
C LYS A 94 -0.60 -0.16 -3.70
N GLY A 95 -0.34 0.93 -2.97
CA GLY A 95 0.73 1.01 -1.98
C GLY A 95 2.13 1.06 -2.60
N ILE A 96 2.26 1.41 -3.89
CA ILE A 96 3.54 1.44 -4.61
C ILE A 96 4.00 2.88 -4.73
N ALA A 97 5.18 3.16 -4.19
CA ALA A 97 5.92 4.42 -4.35
C ALA A 97 6.92 4.31 -5.50
#